data_AF-A0A842MAA1-F1
#
_entry.id   AF-A0A842MAA1-F1
#
_cell.length_a   1.000
_cell.length_b   1.000
_cell.length_c   1.000
_cell.angle_alpha   90.00
_cell.angle_beta   90.00
_cell.angle_gamma   90.00
#
_symmetry.space_group_name_H-M   'P 1'
#
loop_
_entity.id
_entity.type
_entity.pdbx_description
1 polymer ?
#
loop_
_entity_poly.entity_id
_entity_poly.type
_entity_poly.pdbx_seq_one_letter_code
_entity_poly.pdbx_strand_id
1 'polypeptide(L)'
;MYRTIGYPDLLMLWKKGARNGSIRRLSSLKKGLFRCALEYCRRLGPISNPRLVGMIEGIADRIRNTVGQRIWRRGLDLAHQWLGGKVASIFPQVRRWLCEDPFLFWLGTDAMVNHRRWVMVQKK
;
A
#
# COMPACT_ATOMS: atom_id res chain seq x y z
N MET A 1 -3.32 23.87 -3.51
CA MET A 1 -3.61 23.42 -2.13
C MET A 1 -2.34 22.85 -1.54
N TYR A 2 -1.77 23.46 -0.49
CA TYR A 2 -0.60 22.91 0.18
C TYR A 2 -1.04 21.73 1.05
N ARG A 3 -0.43 20.57 0.85
CA ARG A 3 -0.71 19.37 1.64
C ARG A 3 -0.14 19.55 3.04
N THR A 4 -1.00 19.51 4.04
CA THR A 4 -0.63 19.60 5.45
C THR A 4 -0.75 18.25 6.12
N ILE A 5 0.17 17.94 7.05
CA ILE A 5 0.12 16.72 7.85
C ILE A 5 -0.15 17.09 9.30
N GLY A 6 -1.28 16.61 9.83
CA GLY A 6 -1.68 16.83 11.21
C GLY A 6 -1.16 15.77 12.18
N TYR A 7 -1.26 16.08 13.48
CA TYR A 7 -0.98 15.12 14.55
C TYR A 7 -1.83 13.83 14.45
N PRO A 8 -3.15 13.87 14.17
CA PRO A 8 -3.97 12.65 14.09
C PRO A 8 -3.48 11.70 13.00
N ASP A 9 -3.11 12.22 11.82
CA ASP A 9 -2.64 11.43 10.69
C ASP A 9 -1.33 10.71 11.00
N LEU A 10 -0.37 11.45 11.59
CA LEU A 10 0.90 10.89 12.03
C LEU A 10 0.70 9.82 13.11
N LEU A 11 -0.20 10.06 14.06
CA LEU A 11 -0.47 9.12 15.14
C LEU A 11 -1.11 7.83 14.61
N MET A 12 -2.05 7.94 13.66
CA MET A 12 -2.65 6.78 12.99
C MET A 12 -1.60 5.97 12.23
N LEU A 13 -0.72 6.64 11.48
CA LEU A 13 0.40 5.99 10.79
C LEU A 13 1.36 5.32 11.77
N TRP A 14 1.68 5.96 12.89
CA TRP A 14 2.53 5.38 13.93
C TRP A 14 1.92 4.11 14.51
N LYS A 15 0.66 4.17 14.95
CA LYS A 15 -0.05 3.00 15.48
C LYS A 15 -0.14 1.87 14.45
N LYS A 16 -0.42 2.19 13.18
CA LYS A 16 -0.43 1.21 12.09
C LYS A 16 0.93 0.56 11.90
N GLY A 17 2.00 1.35 11.85
CA GLY A 17 3.35 0.84 11.66
C GLY A 17 3.89 0.05 12.84
N ALA A 18 3.42 0.33 14.07
CA ALA A 18 3.72 -0.45 15.25
C ALA A 18 3.07 -1.84 15.17
N ARG A 19 1.78 -1.90 14.84
CA ARG A 19 1.03 -3.17 14.66
C ARG A 19 1.62 -4.04 13.54
N ASN A 20 1.97 -3.42 12.40
CA ASN A 20 2.51 -4.13 11.25
C ASN A 20 4.01 -4.47 11.38
N GLY A 21 4.67 -4.03 12.46
CA GLY A 21 6.12 -4.17 12.64
C GLY A 21 6.99 -3.37 11.67
N SER A 22 6.39 -2.55 10.78
CA SER A 22 7.12 -1.75 9.79
C SER A 22 7.96 -0.65 10.45
N ILE A 23 7.52 -0.11 11.60
CA ILE A 23 8.33 0.83 12.38
C ILE A 23 9.63 0.19 12.83
N ARG A 24 9.62 -1.07 13.28
CA ARG A 24 10.84 -1.75 13.73
C ARG A 24 11.89 -1.83 12.61
N ARG A 25 11.44 -1.99 11.37
CA ARG A 25 12.27 -2.08 10.15
C ARG A 25 12.76 -0.72 9.62
N LEU A 26 12.28 0.41 10.15
CA LEU A 26 12.80 1.73 9.78
C LEU A 26 14.21 1.94 10.37
N SER A 27 15.08 2.62 9.61
CA SER A 27 16.37 3.11 10.10
C SER A 27 16.18 4.06 11.30
N SER A 28 17.15 4.11 12.21
CA SER A 28 17.13 5.00 13.39
C SER A 28 16.84 6.46 13.04
N LEU A 29 17.44 6.98 11.96
CA LEU A 29 17.20 8.34 11.47
C LEU A 29 15.72 8.60 11.13
N LYS A 30 15.09 7.71 10.36
CA LYS A 30 13.67 7.80 9.99
C LYS A 30 12.74 7.68 11.20
N LYS A 31 13.09 6.84 12.17
CA LYS A 31 12.35 6.74 13.43
C LYS A 31 12.44 8.05 14.22
N GLY A 32 13.63 8.63 14.31
CA GLY A 32 13.88 9.93 14.93
C GLY A 32 13.05 11.03 14.28
N LEU A 33 13.16 11.18 12.95
CA LEU A 33 12.37 12.15 12.19
C LEU A 33 10.86 12.01 12.44
N PHE A 34 10.33 10.79 12.42
CA PHE A 34 8.90 10.56 12.63
C PHE A 34 8.46 10.90 14.06
N ARG A 35 9.27 10.58 15.07
CA ARG A 35 9.01 10.97 16.48
C ARG A 35 9.07 12.48 16.66
N CYS A 36 10.05 13.15 16.06
CA CYS A 36 10.15 14.61 16.07
C CYS A 36 8.93 15.25 15.40
N ALA A 37 8.49 14.73 14.25
CA ALA A 37 7.29 15.22 13.56
C ALA A 37 6.02 15.04 14.39
N LEU A 38 5.86 13.90 15.07
CA LEU A 38 4.76 13.67 16.00
C LEU A 38 4.75 14.70 17.13
N GLU A 39 5.90 14.90 17.78
CA GLU A 39 6.01 15.81 18.92
C GLU A 39 5.83 17.28 18.50
N TYR A 40 6.39 17.65 17.33
CA TYR A 40 6.17 18.94 16.71
C TYR A 40 4.68 19.18 16.46
N CYS A 41 4.00 18.27 15.76
CA CYS A 41 2.58 18.41 15.47
C CYS A 41 1.70 18.45 16.72
N ARG A 42 2.12 17.77 17.79
CA ARG A 42 1.43 17.75 19.08
C ARG A 42 1.49 19.12 19.78
N ARG A 43 2.59 19.85 19.64
CA ARG A 43 2.84 21.12 20.36
C ARG A 43 2.59 22.37 19.53
N LEU A 44 2.98 22.35 18.25
CA LEU A 44 3.09 23.53 17.39
C LEU A 44 2.10 23.53 16.22
N GLY A 45 1.36 22.44 16.02
CA GLY A 45 0.37 22.32 14.96
C GLY A 45 0.90 21.68 13.67
N PRO A 46 0.09 21.68 12.59
CA PRO A 46 0.35 20.86 11.41
C PRO A 46 1.60 21.27 10.64
N ILE A 47 2.30 20.29 10.07
CA ILE A 47 3.46 20.54 9.20
C ILE A 47 2.96 20.85 7.80
N SER A 48 3.32 22.03 7.29
CA SER A 48 3.03 22.50 5.92
C SER A 48 4.27 22.57 5.03
N ASN A 49 5.47 22.40 5.58
CA ASN A 49 6.71 22.47 4.81
C ASN A 49 6.77 21.30 3.80
N PRO A 50 6.82 21.58 2.49
CA PRO A 50 6.70 20.54 1.46
C PRO A 50 7.85 19.53 1.50
N ARG A 51 9.06 19.93 1.88
CA ARG A 51 10.21 19.00 2.00
C ARG A 51 9.99 18.02 3.16
N LEU A 52 9.57 18.52 4.32
CA LEU A 52 9.30 17.68 5.49
C LEU A 52 8.11 16.75 5.24
N VAL A 53 7.04 17.29 4.63
CA VAL A 53 5.88 16.50 4.20
C VAL A 53 6.31 15.36 3.28
N GLY A 54 7.12 15.64 2.24
CA GLY A 54 7.63 14.59 1.34
C GLY A 54 8.46 13.51 2.04
N MET A 55 9.32 13.89 3.01
CA MET A 55 10.08 12.91 3.78
C MET A 55 9.19 12.02 4.65
N ILE A 56 8.19 12.61 5.33
CA ILE A 56 7.22 11.89 6.16
C ILE A 56 6.37 10.96 5.30
N GLU A 57 5.95 11.42 4.11
CA GLU A 57 5.20 10.60 3.16
C GLU A 57 5.99 9.39 2.67
N GLY A 58 7.29 9.56 2.38
CA GLY A 58 8.16 8.43 2.06
C GLY A 58 8.27 7.39 3.19
N ILE A 59 8.16 7.81 4.45
CA ILE A 59 8.06 6.90 5.59
C ILE A 59 6.66 6.25 5.65
N ALA A 60 5.61 7.05 5.45
CA ALA A 60 4.23 6.59 5.45
C ALA A 60 3.98 5.52 4.38
N ASP A 61 4.56 5.67 3.19
CA ASP A 61 4.46 4.70 2.10
C ASP A 61 5.13 3.39 2.44
N ARG A 62 6.28 3.41 3.12
CA ARG A 62 6.90 2.19 3.65
C ARG A 62 6.03 1.53 4.72
N ILE A 63 5.36 2.32 5.56
CA ILE A 63 4.46 1.80 6.59
C ILE A 63 3.22 1.16 5.95
N ARG A 64 2.69 1.76 4.87
CA ARG A 64 1.52 1.28 4.14
C ARG A 64 1.84 0.05 3.28
N ASN A 65 3.04 -0.02 2.71
CA ASN A 65 3.50 -1.09 1.81
C ASN A 65 3.80 -2.41 2.58
N THR A 66 2.75 -3.03 3.11
CA THR A 66 2.79 -4.38 3.70
C THR A 66 2.73 -5.44 2.60
N VAL A 67 3.14 -6.68 2.94
CA VAL A 67 2.99 -7.84 2.04
C VAL A 67 1.53 -7.98 1.58
N GLY A 68 0.58 -7.89 2.51
CA GLY A 68 -0.85 -7.94 2.19
C GLY A 68 -1.31 -6.83 1.26
N GLN A 69 -0.80 -5.59 1.41
CA GLN A 69 -1.12 -4.52 0.47
C GLN A 69 -0.56 -4.77 -0.94
N ARG A 70 0.63 -5.38 -1.05
CA ARG A 70 1.21 -5.75 -2.34
C ARG A 70 0.42 -6.85 -3.03
N ILE A 71 0.04 -7.87 -2.28
CA ILE A 71 -0.85 -8.95 -2.73
C ILE A 71 -2.15 -8.33 -3.25
N TRP A 72 -2.79 -7.49 -2.44
CA TRP A 72 -4.05 -6.84 -2.80
C TRP A 72 -3.95 -6.02 -4.08
N ARG A 73 -2.92 -5.16 -4.18
CA ARG A 73 -2.67 -4.34 -5.37
C ARG A 73 -2.48 -5.22 -6.61
N ARG A 74 -1.67 -6.27 -6.49
CA ARG A 74 -1.42 -7.19 -7.60
C ARG A 74 -2.67 -7.94 -8.05
N GLY A 75 -3.50 -8.36 -7.09
CA GLY A 75 -4.79 -9.00 -7.35
C GLY A 75 -5.74 -8.07 -8.10
N LEU A 76 -5.85 -6.81 -7.66
CA LEU A 76 -6.66 -5.80 -8.36
C LEU A 76 -6.13 -5.47 -9.76
N ASP A 77 -4.82 -5.36 -9.94
CA ASP A 77 -4.23 -5.10 -11.26
C ASP A 77 -4.61 -6.22 -12.24
N LEU A 78 -4.52 -7.48 -11.82
CA LEU A 78 -4.91 -8.64 -12.63
C LEU A 78 -6.41 -8.73 -12.83
N ALA A 79 -7.21 -8.39 -11.83
CA ALA A 79 -8.67 -8.32 -11.94
C ALA A 79 -9.10 -7.37 -13.07
N HIS A 80 -8.52 -6.17 -13.11
CA HIS A 80 -8.79 -5.21 -14.18
C HIS A 80 -8.35 -5.74 -15.55
N GLN A 81 -7.18 -6.39 -15.64
CA GLN A 81 -6.73 -7.02 -16.88
C GLN A 81 -7.68 -8.12 -17.37
N TRP A 82 -8.24 -8.92 -16.45
CA TRP A 82 -9.15 -10.00 -16.78
C TRP A 82 -10.52 -9.48 -17.22
N LEU A 83 -11.01 -8.42 -16.58
CA LEU A 83 -12.26 -7.75 -16.95
C LEU A 83 -12.16 -7.02 -18.29
N GLY A 84 -11.03 -6.39 -18.57
CA GLY A 84 -10.77 -5.70 -19.84
C GLY A 84 -10.28 -6.61 -20.98
N GLY A 85 -9.97 -7.87 -20.67
CA GLY A 85 -9.43 -8.84 -21.62
C GLY A 85 -10.42 -9.93 -22.04
N LYS A 86 -9.89 -10.94 -22.76
CA LYS A 86 -10.69 -12.08 -23.26
C LYS A 86 -11.16 -13.04 -22.16
N VAL A 87 -10.54 -12.99 -20.97
CA VAL A 87 -10.84 -13.91 -19.85
C VAL A 87 -12.29 -13.76 -19.39
N ALA A 88 -12.78 -12.53 -19.22
CA ALA A 88 -14.16 -12.29 -18.83
C ALA A 88 -15.20 -12.65 -19.92
N SER A 89 -14.78 -12.75 -21.18
CA SER A 89 -15.62 -13.21 -22.29
C SER A 89 -15.71 -14.73 -22.35
N ILE A 90 -14.60 -15.44 -22.09
CA ILE A 90 -14.54 -16.91 -22.10
C ILE A 90 -15.15 -17.48 -20.82
N PHE A 91 -14.89 -16.86 -19.68
CA PHE A 91 -15.36 -17.31 -18.37
C PHE A 91 -16.16 -16.20 -17.68
N PRO A 92 -17.48 -16.08 -17.96
CA PRO A 92 -18.30 -15.01 -17.37
C PRO A 92 -18.41 -15.10 -15.85
N GLN A 93 -18.26 -16.31 -15.26
CA GLN A 93 -18.25 -16.53 -13.81
C GLN A 93 -17.12 -15.79 -13.10
N VAL A 94 -16.01 -15.49 -13.79
CA VAL A 94 -14.88 -14.73 -13.23
C VAL A 94 -15.32 -13.34 -12.75
N ARG A 95 -16.33 -12.74 -13.40
CA ARG A 95 -16.88 -11.44 -12.95
C ARG A 95 -17.41 -11.51 -11.52
N ARG A 96 -18.04 -12.63 -11.16
CA ARG A 96 -18.56 -12.87 -9.81
C ARG A 96 -17.40 -13.09 -8.82
N TRP A 97 -16.43 -13.93 -9.17
CA TRP A 97 -15.29 -14.21 -8.30
C TRP A 97 -14.43 -12.97 -8.04
N LEU A 98 -14.26 -12.09 -9.03
CA LEU A 98 -13.50 -10.85 -8.86
C LEU A 98 -14.17 -9.84 -7.92
N CYS A 99 -15.45 -10.02 -7.58
CA CYS A 99 -16.11 -9.23 -6.54
C CYS A 99 -15.83 -9.76 -5.12
N GLU A 100 -15.22 -10.94 -4.98
CA GLU A 100 -14.96 -11.56 -3.70
C GLU A 100 -13.54 -11.21 -3.22
N ASP A 101 -13.45 -10.54 -2.06
CA ASP A 101 -12.17 -10.17 -1.44
C ASP A 101 -11.18 -11.35 -1.27
N PRO A 102 -11.61 -12.56 -0.85
CA PRO A 102 -10.71 -13.71 -0.73
C PRO A 102 -10.12 -14.13 -2.08
N PHE A 103 -10.90 -14.04 -3.16
CA PHE A 103 -10.46 -14.41 -4.50
C PHE A 103 -9.42 -13.40 -5.03
N LEU A 104 -9.65 -12.10 -4.85
CA LEU A 104 -8.68 -11.07 -5.20
C LEU A 104 -7.35 -11.24 -4.44
N PHE A 105 -7.44 -11.59 -3.15
CA PHE A 105 -6.26 -11.85 -2.34
C PHE A 105 -5.52 -13.11 -2.81
N TRP A 106 -6.24 -14.19 -3.13
CA TRP A 106 -5.67 -15.39 -3.71
C TRP A 106 -4.98 -15.10 -5.05
N LEU A 107 -5.65 -14.38 -5.95
CA LEU A 107 -5.13 -14.02 -7.27
C LEU A 107 -3.82 -13.22 -7.16
N GLY A 108 -3.80 -12.24 -6.25
CA GLY A 108 -2.60 -11.48 -5.96
C GLY A 108 -1.47 -12.33 -5.38
N THR A 109 -1.80 -13.29 -4.51
CA THR A 109 -0.83 -14.20 -3.88
C THR A 109 -0.23 -15.14 -4.91
N ASP A 110 -1.06 -15.79 -5.71
CA ASP A 110 -0.64 -16.68 -6.79
C ASP A 110 0.27 -15.95 -7.78
N ALA A 111 -0.09 -14.73 -8.17
CA ALA A 111 0.71 -13.92 -9.08
C ALA A 111 2.10 -13.56 -8.53
N MET A 112 2.23 -13.35 -7.21
CA MET A 112 3.51 -13.06 -6.57
C MET A 112 4.38 -14.30 -6.39
N VAL A 113 3.78 -15.46 -6.10
CA VAL A 113 4.50 -16.73 -5.88
C VAL A 113 4.86 -17.40 -7.22
N ASN A 114 3.91 -17.49 -8.13
CA ASN A 114 4.02 -18.18 -9.41
C ASN A 114 4.41 -17.26 -10.57
N HIS A 115 5.27 -16.26 -10.32
CA HIS A 115 5.65 -15.22 -11.27
C HIS A 115 6.05 -15.75 -12.66
N ARG A 116 6.67 -16.94 -12.76
CA ARG A 116 7.08 -17.55 -14.04
C ARG A 116 5.91 -18.00 -14.94
N ARG A 117 4.76 -18.38 -14.39
CA ARG A 117 3.59 -18.82 -15.19
C ARG A 117 2.87 -17.63 -15.84
N TRP A 118 2.88 -16.47 -15.19
CA TRP A 118 2.16 -15.28 -15.63
C TRP A 118 2.89 -14.45 -16.69
N VAL A 119 4.22 -14.59 -16.83
CA VAL A 119 4.99 -13.96 -17.92
C VAL A 119 4.56 -14.50 -19.29
N MET A 120 4.10 -15.76 -19.36
CA MET A 120 3.65 -16.40 -20.60
C MET A 120 2.27 -15.93 -21.08
N VAL A 121 1.45 -15.36 -20.20
CA VAL A 121 0.11 -14.83 -20.55
C VAL A 121 0.20 -13.40 -21.11
N GLN A 122 1.30 -12.69 -20.85
CA GLN A 122 1.51 -11.29 -21.24
C GLN A 122 2.18 -11.14 -22.61
N LYS A 123 2.61 -12.23 -23.27
CA LYS A 123 3.11 -12.21 -24.64
C LYS A 123 1.99 -12.56 -25.62
N LYS A 124 1.23 -11.55 -26.05
CA LYS A 124 0.62 -11.50 -27.38
C LYS A 124 0.20 -10.08 -27.73
#